data_AF-A0A848TQW3-F1
#
_entry.id   AF-A0A848TQW3-F1
#
_cell.length_a   1.000
_cell.length_b   1.000
_cell.length_c   1.000
_cell.angle_alpha   90.00
_cell.angle_beta   90.00
_cell.angle_gamma   90.00
#
_symmetry.space_group_name_H-M   'P 1'
#
loop_
_entity.id
_entity.type
_entity.pdbx_description
1 polymer ?
#
loop_
_entity_poly.entity_id
_entity_poly.type
_entity_poly.pdbx_seq_one_letter_code
_entity_poly.pdbx_strand_id
1 'polypeptide(L)'
;MKTDDVFGVALEQARAGEQLSESQGQWAIACGKDPDVVVSRSICFDGYGDGAEFWEPFVETGTAPQLASSWVVEGGFRENLPGLPTGAVVASAPLAAGESRVVTFCLAWDLPTIAFGQGRRWWRGYTDQWGRTGARATDIADHALRHATEWEARIDDWHGEVETMAGAEPHRAGQAINELYFLVDGMSVLTSAEGSPDGRRHFGLIEC
;
A
#
# COMPACT_ATOMS: atom_id res chain seq x y z
N MET A 1 -20.19 -11.71 -0.57
CA MET A 1 -20.17 -11.89 0.89
C MET A 1 -19.54 -10.63 1.45
N LYS A 2 -20.25 -9.86 2.28
CA LYS A 2 -19.71 -8.59 2.81
C LYS A 2 -18.54 -8.90 3.74
N THR A 3 -17.38 -8.38 3.37
CA THR A 3 -16.07 -8.45 4.00
C THR A 3 -16.01 -7.42 5.13
N ASP A 4 -16.38 -7.83 6.36
CA ASP A 4 -16.35 -6.94 7.53
C ASP A 4 -15.04 -7.04 8.35
N ASP A 5 -14.00 -7.73 7.86
CA ASP A 5 -12.77 -8.03 8.64
C ASP A 5 -11.62 -7.02 8.51
N VAL A 6 -11.74 -6.00 7.66
CA VAL A 6 -10.66 -5.02 7.44
C VAL A 6 -11.12 -3.60 7.73
N PHE A 7 -10.29 -2.85 8.46
CA PHE A 7 -10.54 -1.47 8.82
C PHE A 7 -9.43 -0.58 8.28
N GLY A 8 -9.78 0.54 7.63
CA GLY A 8 -8.75 1.37 7.00
C GLY A 8 -9.23 2.71 6.48
N VAL A 9 -8.35 3.41 5.77
CA VAL A 9 -8.60 4.65 5.04
C VAL A 9 -8.23 4.46 3.58
N ALA A 10 -9.11 4.88 2.68
CA ALA A 10 -8.81 5.01 1.25
C ALA A 10 -8.46 6.47 0.95
N LEU A 11 -7.37 6.68 0.21
CA LEU A 11 -6.93 7.97 -0.28
C LEU A 11 -7.26 8.00 -1.78
N GLU A 12 -8.22 8.85 -2.13
CA GLU A 12 -8.79 8.93 -3.46
C GLU A 12 -8.48 10.27 -4.12
N GLN A 13 -8.59 10.28 -5.44
CA GLN A 13 -8.46 11.47 -6.24
C GLN A 13 -9.76 11.71 -7.00
N ALA A 14 -10.25 12.96 -7.00
CA ALA A 14 -11.34 13.36 -7.89
C ALA A 14 -10.87 13.32 -9.36
N ARG A 15 -11.68 12.74 -10.24
CA ARG A 15 -11.30 12.46 -11.64
C ARG A 15 -12.23 13.16 -12.61
N ALA A 16 -11.66 13.73 -13.66
CA ALA A 16 -12.39 14.22 -14.82
C ALA A 16 -12.19 13.23 -15.99
N GLY A 17 -13.09 12.25 -16.12
CA GLY A 17 -13.08 11.26 -17.20
C GLY A 17 -12.68 9.84 -16.76
N GLU A 18 -12.77 8.90 -17.72
CA GLU A 18 -12.57 7.47 -17.48
C GLU A 18 -11.12 6.99 -17.65
N GLN A 19 -10.28 7.74 -18.36
CA GLN A 19 -8.90 7.35 -18.63
C GLN A 19 -7.96 7.77 -17.50
N LEU A 20 -7.25 6.80 -16.91
CA LEU A 20 -6.29 7.03 -15.83
C LEU A 20 -4.89 7.34 -16.37
N SER A 21 -4.30 8.44 -15.91
CA SER A 21 -2.86 8.67 -16.01
C SER A 21 -2.08 7.74 -15.08
N GLU A 22 -0.76 7.68 -15.24
CA GLU A 22 0.10 6.78 -14.44
C GLU A 22 0.05 7.05 -12.94
N SER A 23 -0.10 8.31 -12.52
CA SER A 23 -0.19 8.68 -11.10
C SER A 23 -1.61 8.67 -10.54
N GLN A 24 -2.61 8.34 -11.36
CA GLN A 24 -4.01 8.34 -10.97
C GLN A 24 -4.47 6.96 -10.50
N GLY A 25 -5.18 6.95 -9.39
CA GLY A 25 -5.71 5.73 -8.81
C GLY A 25 -6.18 5.93 -7.37
N GLN A 26 -5.92 4.96 -6.52
CA GLN A 26 -6.29 4.97 -5.12
C GLN A 26 -5.16 4.38 -4.29
N TRP A 27 -4.94 4.92 -3.10
CA TRP A 27 -4.11 4.29 -2.07
C TRP A 27 -4.99 3.84 -0.92
N ALA A 28 -4.55 2.85 -0.16
CA ALA A 28 -5.24 2.40 1.04
C ALA A 28 -4.23 2.07 2.14
N ILE A 29 -4.53 2.54 3.35
CA ILE A 29 -3.90 2.05 4.59
C ILE A 29 -4.97 1.25 5.32
N ALA A 30 -4.66 0.03 5.70
CA ALA A 30 -5.58 -0.87 6.37
C ALA A 30 -4.93 -1.58 7.55
N CYS A 31 -5.74 -1.99 8.50
CA CYS A 31 -5.40 -2.79 9.66
C CYS A 31 -6.30 -4.02 9.68
N GLY A 32 -5.71 -5.19 9.93
CA GLY A 32 -6.46 -6.40 10.21
C GLY A 32 -7.27 -6.22 11.51
N LYS A 33 -8.49 -6.73 11.55
CA LYS A 33 -9.28 -6.76 12.79
C LYS A 33 -8.91 -7.99 13.60
N ASP A 34 -8.54 -7.76 14.86
CA ASP A 34 -8.41 -8.78 15.89
C ASP A 34 -9.42 -8.43 17.00
N PRO A 35 -10.17 -9.41 17.56
CA PRO A 35 -11.14 -9.16 18.62
C PRO A 35 -10.59 -8.39 19.84
N ASP A 36 -9.30 -8.52 20.13
CA ASP A 36 -8.65 -7.86 21.27
C ASP A 36 -8.01 -6.51 20.89
N VAL A 37 -8.12 -6.08 19.64
CA VAL A 37 -7.55 -4.84 19.11
C VAL A 37 -8.66 -3.85 18.77
N VAL A 38 -8.65 -2.71 19.44
CA VAL A 38 -9.51 -1.58 19.12
C VAL A 38 -8.90 -0.79 17.98
N VAL A 39 -9.59 -0.72 16.85
CA VAL A 39 -9.19 0.06 15.68
C VAL A 39 -9.98 1.36 15.55
N SER A 40 -9.30 2.43 15.14
CA SER A 40 -9.88 3.76 14.93
C SER A 40 -9.20 4.47 13.76
N ARG A 41 -9.87 5.44 13.14
CA ARG A 41 -9.31 6.22 12.02
C ARG A 41 -9.70 7.68 12.10
N SER A 42 -8.82 8.51 11.54
CA SER A 42 -9.13 9.89 11.17
C SER A 42 -8.99 9.99 9.66
N ILE A 43 -9.89 10.73 9.03
CA ILE A 43 -9.83 11.02 7.61
C ILE A 43 -9.72 12.52 7.44
N CYS A 44 -9.02 12.94 6.39
CA CYS A 44 -8.91 14.33 5.96
C CYS A 44 -8.60 15.25 7.15
N PHE A 45 -7.34 15.24 7.59
CA PHE A 45 -6.72 16.31 8.38
C PHE A 45 -5.60 16.94 7.53
N ASP A 46 -5.13 18.14 7.87
CA ASP A 46 -4.10 18.81 7.06
C ASP A 46 -2.70 18.29 7.38
N GLY A 47 -2.13 17.50 6.46
CA GLY A 47 -0.79 16.92 6.57
C GLY A 47 0.35 17.94 6.45
N TYR A 48 0.09 19.17 6.01
CA TYR A 48 1.06 20.26 6.05
C TYR A 48 0.89 21.17 7.28
N GLY A 49 -0.16 20.94 8.08
CA GLY A 49 -0.32 21.60 9.36
C GLY A 49 0.70 21.14 10.41
N ASP A 50 0.55 21.64 11.64
CA ASP A 50 1.36 21.20 12.78
C ASP A 50 0.90 19.84 13.35
N GLY A 51 -0.20 19.29 12.83
CA GLY A 51 -0.78 18.01 13.23
C GLY A 51 -1.51 18.04 14.57
N ALA A 52 -1.66 19.19 15.23
CA ALA A 52 -2.24 19.31 16.57
C ALA A 52 -3.69 18.76 16.62
N GLU A 53 -4.48 18.99 15.58
CA GLU A 53 -5.87 18.50 15.48
C GLU A 53 -5.98 16.97 15.60
N PHE A 54 -4.98 16.23 15.13
CA PHE A 54 -4.90 14.79 15.28
C PHE A 54 -4.15 14.39 16.56
N TRP A 55 -3.01 15.04 16.81
CA TRP A 55 -2.05 14.61 17.82
C TRP A 55 -2.54 14.82 19.25
N GLU A 56 -3.17 15.96 19.56
CA GLU A 56 -3.61 16.26 20.92
C GLU A 56 -4.64 15.23 21.43
N PRO A 57 -5.73 14.91 20.70
CA PRO A 57 -6.68 13.89 21.15
C PRO A 57 -6.09 12.48 21.14
N PHE A 58 -5.17 12.19 20.22
CA PHE A 58 -4.54 10.88 20.11
C PHE A 58 -3.64 10.58 21.32
N VAL A 59 -2.84 11.55 21.77
CA VAL A 59 -1.98 11.39 22.95
C VAL A 59 -2.80 11.18 24.23
N GLU A 60 -3.98 11.80 24.33
CA GLU A 60 -4.86 11.65 25.50
C GLU A 60 -5.54 10.27 25.57
N THR A 61 -5.92 9.71 24.42
CA THR A 61 -6.84 8.55 24.37
C THR A 61 -6.26 7.30 23.73
N GLY A 62 -5.12 7.41 23.03
CA GLY A 62 -4.58 6.36 22.17
C GLY A 62 -5.49 6.00 20.99
N THR A 63 -6.48 6.83 20.68
CA THR A 63 -7.51 6.58 19.66
C THR A 63 -7.51 7.72 18.64
N ALA A 64 -7.70 7.41 17.36
CA ALA A 64 -7.79 8.42 16.32
C ALA A 64 -9.06 9.29 16.49
N PRO A 65 -8.96 10.63 16.55
CA PRO A 65 -10.12 11.50 16.66
C PRO A 65 -11.02 11.47 15.41
N GLN A 66 -12.32 11.66 15.61
CA GLN A 66 -13.28 11.79 14.50
C GLN A 66 -13.25 13.22 13.94
N LEU A 67 -12.26 13.49 13.09
CA LEU A 67 -12.07 14.77 12.38
C LEU A 67 -13.02 14.79 11.18
N ALA A 68 -14.28 15.16 11.41
CA ALA A 68 -15.34 15.03 10.42
C ALA A 68 -15.33 16.18 9.40
N SER A 69 -14.55 16.02 8.33
CA SER A 69 -14.91 16.57 7.01
C SER A 69 -14.00 15.99 5.94
N SER A 70 -14.55 15.32 4.93
CA SER A 70 -13.78 15.02 3.72
C SER A 70 -13.67 16.27 2.87
N TRP A 71 -12.46 16.64 2.44
CA TRP A 71 -12.26 17.71 1.46
C TRP A 71 -11.35 17.26 0.33
N VAL A 72 -11.53 17.91 -0.82
CA VAL A 72 -10.72 17.70 -2.02
C VAL A 72 -9.86 18.92 -2.22
N VAL A 73 -8.59 18.70 -2.54
CA VAL A 73 -7.68 19.76 -2.99
C VAL A 73 -7.34 19.55 -4.46
N GLU A 74 -7.26 20.65 -5.19
CA GLU A 74 -6.79 20.60 -6.57
C GLU A 74 -5.30 20.27 -6.59
N GLY A 75 -4.93 19.27 -7.40
CA GLY A 75 -3.54 18.94 -7.66
C GLY A 75 -2.86 19.90 -8.62
N GLY A 76 -1.53 19.92 -8.64
CA GLY A 76 -0.71 20.70 -9.57
C GLY A 76 0.30 21.61 -8.88
N PHE A 77 1.18 22.24 -9.67
CA PHE A 77 2.16 23.19 -9.16
C PHE A 77 1.46 24.47 -8.69
N ARG A 78 1.74 24.90 -7.45
CA ARG A 78 1.16 26.11 -6.85
C ARG A 78 2.20 26.86 -6.04
N GLU A 79 2.08 28.19 -6.03
CA GLU A 79 2.90 29.08 -5.20
C GLU A 79 2.51 28.96 -3.72
N ASN A 80 1.22 28.82 -3.42
CA ASN A 80 0.72 28.51 -2.09
C ASN A 80 0.34 27.03 -2.03
N LEU A 81 0.97 26.27 -1.14
CA LEU A 81 0.61 24.88 -0.89
C LEU A 81 -0.79 24.83 -0.25
N PRO A 82 -1.81 24.26 -0.92
CA PRO A 82 -3.06 23.94 -0.24
C PRO A 82 -2.78 22.88 0.83
N GLY A 83 -3.65 22.77 1.83
CA GLY A 83 -3.54 21.70 2.82
C GLY A 83 -3.49 20.32 2.16
N LEU A 84 -2.82 19.36 2.78
CA LEU A 84 -2.64 18.00 2.25
C LEU A 84 -3.66 17.07 2.91
N PRO A 85 -4.71 16.59 2.23
CA PRO A 85 -5.66 15.65 2.81
C PRO A 85 -4.93 14.39 3.27
N THR A 86 -4.91 14.17 4.59
CA THR A 86 -4.19 13.07 5.22
C THR A 86 -5.16 12.20 6.01
N GLY A 87 -4.89 10.91 6.08
CA GLY A 87 -5.64 9.96 6.87
C GLY A 87 -4.74 9.16 7.79
N ALA A 88 -5.31 8.65 8.88
CA ALA A 88 -4.61 7.82 9.85
C ALA A 88 -5.46 6.60 10.21
N VAL A 89 -4.79 5.47 10.40
CA VAL A 89 -5.37 4.24 10.96
C VAL A 89 -4.59 3.93 12.23
N VAL A 90 -5.31 3.73 13.32
CA VAL A 90 -4.76 3.50 14.66
C VAL A 90 -5.32 2.19 15.20
N ALA A 91 -4.45 1.43 15.85
CA ALA A 91 -4.81 0.22 16.60
C ALA A 91 -4.32 0.37 18.04
N SER A 92 -5.14 -0.06 18.99
CA SER A 92 -4.85 -0.04 20.41
C SER A 92 -5.27 -1.36 21.04
N ALA A 93 -4.40 -1.93 21.88
CA ALA A 93 -4.67 -3.17 22.58
C ALA A 93 -4.09 -3.08 24.00
N PRO A 94 -4.87 -3.39 25.05
CA PRO A 94 -4.32 -3.54 26.39
C PRO A 94 -3.43 -4.80 26.45
N LEU A 95 -2.32 -4.71 27.17
CA LEU A 95 -1.41 -5.84 27.40
C LEU A 95 -1.24 -6.09 28.89
N ALA A 96 -1.44 -7.33 29.33
CA ALA A 96 -1.04 -7.79 30.65
C ALA A 96 0.49 -7.96 30.72
N ALA A 97 1.03 -8.07 31.94
CA ALA A 97 2.45 -8.31 32.14
C ALA A 97 2.88 -9.63 31.47
N GLY A 98 3.86 -9.54 30.57
CA GLY A 98 4.35 -10.69 29.80
C GLY A 98 3.49 -11.08 28.60
N GLU A 99 2.40 -10.36 28.34
CA GLU A 99 1.58 -10.58 27.16
C GLU A 99 2.22 -9.97 25.91
N SER A 100 2.01 -10.62 24.77
CA SER A 100 2.36 -10.10 23.45
C SER A 100 1.16 -10.17 22.53
N ARG A 101 1.09 -9.21 21.60
CA ARG A 101 0.08 -9.14 20.54
C ARG A 101 0.75 -8.73 19.24
N VAL A 102 0.20 -9.23 18.15
CA VAL A 102 0.62 -8.89 16.79
C VAL A 102 -0.53 -8.13 16.14
N VAL A 103 -0.23 -6.97 15.57
CA VAL A 103 -1.19 -6.18 14.82
C VAL A 103 -0.61 -5.94 13.43
N THR A 104 -1.34 -6.38 12.40
CA THR A 104 -0.88 -6.30 11.02
C THR A 104 -1.54 -5.14 10.29
N PHE A 105 -0.70 -4.28 9.71
CA PHE A 105 -1.11 -3.20 8.81
C PHE A 105 -0.71 -3.52 7.37
N CYS A 106 -1.44 -2.93 6.42
CA CYS A 106 -1.14 -3.01 5.00
C CYS A 106 -1.24 -1.64 4.35
N LEU A 107 -0.25 -1.31 3.53
CA LEU A 107 -0.32 -0.22 2.55
C LEU A 107 -0.49 -0.85 1.17
N ALA A 108 -1.48 -0.39 0.42
CA ALA A 108 -1.70 -0.82 -0.96
C ALA A 108 -1.98 0.37 -1.86
N TRP A 109 -1.69 0.21 -3.14
CA TRP A 109 -2.01 1.19 -4.18
C TRP A 109 -2.53 0.50 -5.43
N ASP A 110 -3.60 1.06 -5.98
CA ASP A 110 -4.18 0.68 -7.27
C ASP A 110 -3.94 1.83 -8.26
N LEU A 111 -2.74 1.83 -8.83
CA LEU A 111 -2.29 2.70 -9.92
C LEU A 111 -2.17 1.85 -11.20
N PRO A 112 -3.25 1.66 -11.98
CA PRO A 112 -3.30 0.58 -12.97
C PRO A 112 -2.50 0.88 -14.24
N THR A 113 -2.26 2.15 -14.55
CA THR A 113 -1.55 2.58 -15.76
C THR A 113 -0.04 2.69 -15.50
N ILE A 114 0.76 2.31 -16.49
CA ILE A 114 2.17 2.71 -16.61
C ILE A 114 2.35 3.46 -17.93
N ALA A 115 3.06 4.59 -17.90
CA ALA A 115 3.30 5.41 -19.08
C ALA A 115 4.80 5.45 -19.40
N PHE A 116 5.11 5.50 -20.68
CA PHE A 116 6.48 5.64 -21.17
C PHE A 116 6.56 6.86 -22.08
N GLY A 117 7.80 7.25 -22.39
CA GLY A 117 8.08 8.34 -23.31
C GLY A 117 7.25 8.26 -24.59
N GLN A 118 6.90 9.44 -25.11
CA GLN A 118 6.01 9.64 -26.27
C GLN A 118 4.54 9.23 -26.01
N GLY A 119 4.09 9.19 -24.76
CA GLY A 119 2.68 9.03 -24.39
C GLY A 119 2.14 7.60 -24.55
N ARG A 120 3.02 6.62 -24.77
CA ARG A 120 2.64 5.21 -24.83
C ARG A 120 2.25 4.74 -23.42
N ARG A 121 1.16 3.98 -23.32
CA ARG A 121 0.55 3.57 -22.06
C ARG A 121 0.19 2.09 -22.10
N TRP A 122 0.40 1.42 -20.98
CA TRP A 122 0.03 0.02 -20.77
C TRP A 122 -0.65 -0.13 -19.42
N TRP A 123 -1.38 -1.23 -19.25
CA TRP A 123 -1.85 -1.65 -17.94
C TRP A 123 -0.76 -2.45 -17.24
N ARG A 124 -0.58 -2.21 -15.93
CA ARG A 124 0.29 -3.02 -15.08
C ARG A 124 -0.27 -4.43 -14.94
N GLY A 125 0.60 -5.43 -14.78
CA GLY A 125 0.22 -6.85 -14.81
C GLY A 125 -0.81 -7.25 -13.75
N TYR A 126 -0.78 -6.65 -12.56
CA TYR A 126 -1.74 -6.97 -11.49
C TYR A 126 -3.19 -6.66 -11.88
N THR A 127 -3.42 -5.76 -12.85
CA THR A 127 -4.76 -5.40 -13.31
C THR A 127 -5.53 -6.57 -13.93
N ASP A 128 -4.83 -7.63 -14.37
CA ASP A 128 -5.47 -8.88 -14.83
C ASP A 128 -6.29 -9.55 -13.73
N GLN A 129 -5.91 -9.37 -12.46
CA GLN A 129 -6.61 -9.91 -11.30
C GLN A 129 -7.57 -8.88 -10.68
N TRP A 130 -7.16 -7.61 -10.63
CA TRP A 130 -7.83 -6.58 -9.84
C TRP A 130 -8.75 -5.66 -10.65
N GLY A 131 -8.64 -5.68 -11.98
CA GLY A 131 -9.32 -4.74 -12.86
C GLY A 131 -8.52 -3.44 -13.03
N ARG A 132 -9.17 -2.45 -13.67
CA ARG A 132 -8.51 -1.24 -14.21
C ARG A 132 -9.19 0.06 -13.78
N THR A 133 -10.05 -0.01 -12.76
CA THR A 133 -10.81 1.14 -12.28
C THR A 133 -9.96 2.10 -11.44
N GLY A 134 -8.79 1.66 -10.94
CA GLY A 134 -7.98 2.44 -10.02
C GLY A 134 -8.69 2.69 -8.68
N ALA A 135 -9.62 1.82 -8.28
CA ALA A 135 -10.49 1.98 -7.11
C ALA A 135 -10.59 0.69 -6.28
N ARG A 136 -9.55 -0.15 -6.32
CA ARG A 136 -9.49 -1.47 -5.69
C ARG A 136 -8.38 -1.57 -4.64
N ALA A 137 -7.79 -0.45 -4.22
CA ALA A 137 -6.68 -0.45 -3.27
C ALA A 137 -7.07 -1.06 -1.91
N THR A 138 -8.31 -0.81 -1.46
CA THR A 138 -8.84 -1.44 -0.23
C THR A 138 -9.04 -2.94 -0.37
N ASP A 139 -9.48 -3.42 -1.54
CA ASP A 139 -9.61 -4.85 -1.80
C ASP A 139 -8.23 -5.55 -1.88
N ILE A 140 -7.23 -4.88 -2.46
CA ILE A 140 -5.84 -5.36 -2.49
C ILE A 140 -5.30 -5.45 -1.06
N ALA A 141 -5.49 -4.40 -0.25
CA ALA A 141 -5.05 -4.39 1.14
C ALA A 141 -5.73 -5.49 1.97
N ASP A 142 -7.03 -5.70 1.78
CA ASP A 142 -7.77 -6.78 2.44
C ASP A 142 -7.26 -8.17 2.04
N HIS A 143 -6.96 -8.38 0.76
CA HIS A 143 -6.33 -9.63 0.33
C HIS A 143 -4.95 -9.81 0.95
N ALA A 144 -4.10 -8.78 0.96
CA ALA A 144 -2.79 -8.85 1.60
C ALA A 144 -2.90 -9.19 3.09
N LEU A 145 -3.79 -8.55 3.84
CA LEU A 145 -4.01 -8.85 5.26
C LEU A 145 -4.48 -10.29 5.49
N ARG A 146 -5.34 -10.83 4.63
CA ARG A 146 -5.84 -12.21 4.74
C ARG A 146 -4.78 -13.27 4.42
N HIS A 147 -3.75 -12.91 3.65
CA HIS A 147 -2.70 -13.84 3.21
C HIS A 147 -1.32 -13.56 3.85
N ALA A 148 -1.19 -12.53 4.69
CA ALA A 148 0.08 -12.09 5.26
C ALA A 148 0.86 -13.24 5.92
N THR A 149 0.21 -14.01 6.81
CA THR A 149 0.84 -15.15 7.50
C THR A 149 1.29 -16.25 6.54
N GLU A 150 0.51 -16.52 5.48
CA GLU A 150 0.90 -17.49 4.45
C GLU A 150 2.14 -17.00 3.69
N TRP A 151 2.17 -15.71 3.35
CA TRP A 151 3.28 -15.12 2.59
C TRP A 151 4.56 -15.05 3.42
N GLU A 152 4.46 -14.67 4.70
CA GLU A 152 5.58 -14.68 5.65
C GLU A 152 6.21 -16.08 5.74
N ALA A 153 5.39 -17.12 5.96
CA ALA A 153 5.88 -18.49 6.04
C ALA A 153 6.60 -18.94 4.75
N ARG A 154 6.07 -18.57 3.57
CA ARG A 154 6.68 -18.90 2.28
C ARG A 154 8.00 -18.15 2.05
N ILE A 155 8.11 -16.92 2.55
CA ILE A 155 9.35 -16.14 2.50
C ILE A 155 10.39 -16.76 3.44
N ASP A 156 10.00 -17.15 4.65
CA ASP A 156 10.88 -17.80 5.62
C ASP A 156 11.40 -19.15 5.10
N ASP A 157 10.54 -19.98 4.50
CA ASP A 157 10.95 -21.24 3.87
C ASP A 157 12.01 -21.00 2.79
N TRP A 158 11.78 -20.03 1.90
CA TRP A 158 12.73 -19.69 0.84
C TRP A 158 14.03 -19.09 1.39
N HIS A 159 13.98 -18.24 2.42
CA HIS A 159 15.17 -17.73 3.10
C HIS A 159 16.01 -18.87 3.68
N GLY A 160 15.39 -19.88 4.31
CA GLY A 160 16.09 -21.06 4.82
C GLY A 160 16.79 -21.88 3.72
N GLU A 161 16.20 -21.97 2.53
CA GLU A 161 16.86 -22.58 1.36
C GLU A 161 18.11 -21.79 0.94
N VAL A 162 18.02 -20.46 0.90
CA VAL A 162 19.16 -19.58 0.55
C VAL A 162 20.27 -19.67 1.59
N GLU A 163 19.94 -19.70 2.88
CA GLU A 163 20.91 -19.89 3.96
C GLU A 163 21.67 -21.21 3.83
N THR A 164 20.94 -22.30 3.53
CA THR A 164 21.53 -23.61 3.30
C THR A 164 22.48 -23.60 2.11
N MET A 165 22.11 -22.91 1.02
CA MET A 165 22.93 -22.78 -0.18
C MET A 165 24.16 -21.88 0.01
N ALA A 166 24.04 -20.79 0.76
CA ALA A 166 25.10 -19.80 0.98
C ALA A 166 26.21 -20.30 1.93
N GLY A 167 25.91 -21.31 2.76
CA GLY A 167 26.83 -21.95 3.68
C GLY A 167 26.86 -21.30 5.06
N ALA A 168 27.85 -21.67 5.89
CA ALA A 168 27.86 -21.36 7.32
C ALA A 168 28.00 -19.87 7.69
N GLU A 169 28.32 -19.00 6.72
CA GLU A 169 28.57 -17.58 6.94
C GLU A 169 27.29 -16.77 6.68
N PRO A 170 26.59 -16.26 7.71
CA PRO A 170 25.25 -15.68 7.56
C PRO A 170 25.22 -14.44 6.64
N HIS A 171 26.32 -13.68 6.61
CA HIS A 171 26.43 -12.49 5.77
C HIS A 171 26.30 -12.79 4.27
N ARG A 172 26.62 -14.02 3.83
CA ARG A 172 26.52 -14.43 2.42
C ARG A 172 25.06 -14.61 2.00
N ALA A 173 24.24 -15.21 2.86
CA ALA A 173 22.80 -15.32 2.64
C ALA A 173 22.15 -13.93 2.67
N GLY A 174 22.51 -13.11 3.66
CA GLY A 174 22.05 -11.72 3.76
C GLY A 174 22.37 -10.90 2.51
N GLN A 175 23.59 -10.98 1.98
CA GLN A 175 23.94 -10.32 0.72
C GLN A 175 23.11 -10.85 -0.46
N ALA A 176 23.00 -12.18 -0.62
CA ALA A 176 22.26 -12.78 -1.73
C ALA A 176 20.78 -12.39 -1.74
N ILE A 177 20.14 -12.30 -0.57
CA ILE A 177 18.74 -11.87 -0.42
C ILE A 177 18.63 -10.36 -0.68
N ASN A 178 19.49 -9.55 -0.07
CA ASN A 178 19.38 -8.09 -0.15
C ASN A 178 19.60 -7.56 -1.57
N GLU A 179 20.52 -8.13 -2.36
CA GLU A 179 20.76 -7.70 -3.74
C GLU A 179 19.55 -7.94 -4.66
N LEU A 180 18.58 -8.78 -4.27
CA LEU A 180 17.34 -8.95 -5.04
C LEU A 180 16.41 -7.74 -4.98
N TYR A 181 16.68 -6.73 -4.14
CA TYR A 181 15.91 -5.49 -4.11
C TYR A 181 15.78 -4.87 -5.51
N PHE A 182 16.83 -4.99 -6.33
CA PHE A 182 16.87 -4.44 -7.69
C PHE A 182 15.80 -5.07 -8.61
N LEU A 183 15.31 -6.29 -8.34
CA LEU A 183 14.20 -6.89 -9.08
C LEU A 183 12.88 -6.12 -8.91
N VAL A 184 12.75 -5.30 -7.86
CA VAL A 184 11.56 -4.49 -7.60
C VAL A 184 11.87 -3.01 -7.82
N ASP A 185 13.01 -2.52 -7.31
CA ASP A 185 13.41 -1.12 -7.37
C ASP A 185 14.06 -0.69 -8.71
N GLY A 186 14.53 -1.63 -9.52
CA GLY A 186 15.13 -1.40 -10.85
C GLY A 186 14.11 -1.02 -11.93
N MET A 187 13.12 -0.20 -11.57
CA MET A 187 11.98 0.20 -12.41
C MET A 187 11.36 -0.98 -13.17
N SER A 188 11.15 -2.09 -12.47
CA SER A 188 10.58 -3.29 -13.06
C SER A 188 9.21 -3.03 -13.67
N VAL A 189 9.06 -3.44 -14.92
CA VAL A 189 7.82 -3.36 -15.68
C VAL A 189 7.30 -4.76 -15.88
N LEU A 190 6.08 -5.01 -15.43
CA LEU A 190 5.28 -6.15 -15.87
C LEU A 190 3.96 -5.61 -16.41
N THR A 191 3.68 -5.83 -17.69
CA THR A 191 2.42 -5.37 -18.33
C THR A 191 1.38 -6.49 -18.39
N SER A 192 0.11 -6.09 -18.42
CA SER A 192 -0.98 -6.95 -18.89
C SER A 192 -0.79 -7.31 -20.36
N ALA A 193 -1.33 -8.46 -20.76
CA ALA A 193 -1.49 -8.82 -22.17
C ALA A 193 -2.60 -8.00 -22.84
N GLU A 194 -3.63 -7.64 -22.07
CA GLU A 194 -4.75 -6.86 -22.56
C GLU A 194 -4.34 -5.39 -22.73
N GLY A 195 -4.69 -4.81 -23.88
CA GLY A 195 -4.23 -3.47 -24.26
C GLY A 195 -2.79 -3.43 -24.81
N SER A 196 -2.04 -4.54 -24.78
CA SER A 196 -0.77 -4.62 -25.51
C SER A 196 -1.03 -4.79 -27.02
N PRO A 197 -0.29 -4.10 -27.91
CA PRO A 197 -0.46 -4.23 -29.37
C PRO A 197 -0.30 -5.65 -29.91
N ASP A 198 0.50 -6.49 -29.24
CA ASP A 198 0.77 -7.87 -29.62
C ASP A 198 -0.02 -8.91 -28.79
N GLY A 199 -0.87 -8.44 -27.86
CA GLY A 199 -1.66 -9.30 -26.97
C GLY A 199 -0.82 -10.13 -26.00
N ARG A 200 0.41 -9.71 -25.68
CA ARG A 200 1.32 -10.43 -24.78
C ARG A 200 1.68 -9.60 -23.55
N ARG A 201 2.01 -10.29 -22.46
CA ARG A 201 2.64 -9.67 -21.29
C ARG A 201 4.11 -9.38 -21.62
N HIS A 202 4.59 -8.23 -21.18
CA HIS A 202 5.98 -7.83 -21.31
C HIS A 202 6.59 -7.68 -19.92
N PHE A 203 7.81 -8.18 -19.76
CA PHE A 203 8.64 -7.95 -18.59
C PHE A 203 9.88 -7.15 -19.00
N GLY A 204 10.25 -6.15 -18.22
CA GLY A 204 11.44 -5.36 -18.41
C GLY A 204 12.05 -4.96 -17.08
N LEU A 205 13.38 -4.98 -17.01
CA LEU A 205 14.18 -4.47 -15.91
C LEU A 205 15.21 -3.53 -16.53
N ILE A 206 15.46 -2.40 -15.89
CA ILE A 206 16.49 -1.47 -16.40
C ILE A 206 17.89 -2.01 -16.13
N GLU A 207 18.85 -1.49 -16.87
CA GLU A 207 20.26 -1.81 -16.64
C GLU A 207 20.78 -1.22 -15.32
N CYS A 208 20.37 0.00 -14.97
CA CYS A 208 20.80 0.75 -13.80
C CYS A 208 19.79 1.80 -13.37
#